data_AF-A0AA96F565-F1
#
_entry.id   AF-A0AA96F565-F1
#
_cell.length_a   1.000
_cell.length_b   1.000
_cell.length_c   1.000
_cell.angle_alpha   90.00
_cell.angle_beta   90.00
_cell.angle_gamma   90.00
#
_symmetry.space_group_name_H-M   'P 1'
#
loop_
_entity.id
_entity.type
_entity.pdbx_description
1 polymer ?
#
loop_
_entity_poly.entity_id
_entity_poly.type
_entity_poly.pdbx_seq_one_letter_code
_entity_poly.pdbx_strand_id
1 'polypeptide(L)'
;MTPAPIEPADGDVLAAPTSAAATSAEAASAETAAGTVAADADADGSLALQPAHGDDEGDQPVPRVKERQRWIALASLLAVSVIALIAVILYLSDVVSQWEDRADELTTVNYELGAELSDAQDTVAAQTDQIDRLTAQLSTAKDRITELANETANFDDDRAYTAQQIEMLSGYASTGASVANALTRCLEAEDQLVVYLESPDQYDAAEVAAYQQSVTELCTAAKDSNTEFQKLLNG
;
A
#
# COMPACT_ATOMS: atom_id res chain seq x y z
N MET A 1 36.19 52.94 -7.19
CA MET A 1 34.92 52.18 -7.24
C MET A 1 35.19 50.89 -6.49
N THR A 2 34.61 50.76 -5.32
CA THR A 2 34.92 49.72 -4.32
C THR A 2 33.77 48.71 -4.34
N PRO A 3 34.00 47.39 -4.45
CA PRO A 3 32.91 46.41 -4.43
C PRO A 3 32.33 46.26 -3.02
N ALA A 4 31.01 46.13 -2.95
CA ALA A 4 30.25 45.92 -1.73
C ALA A 4 30.45 44.49 -1.17
N PRO A 5 30.33 44.28 0.16
CA PRO A 5 30.43 42.95 0.77
C PRO A 5 29.17 42.10 0.52
N ILE A 6 29.37 40.81 0.27
CA ILE A 6 28.31 39.79 0.17
C ILE A 6 27.96 39.32 1.59
N GLU A 7 26.70 39.49 1.97
CA GLU A 7 26.08 38.95 3.19
C GLU A 7 25.67 37.48 2.94
N PRO A 8 25.99 36.51 3.81
CA PRO A 8 25.49 35.14 3.66
C PRO A 8 24.06 35.03 4.20
N ALA A 9 23.17 34.46 3.39
CA ALA A 9 21.83 34.09 3.81
C ALA A 9 21.87 32.88 4.75
N ASP A 10 21.38 33.09 5.97
CA ASP A 10 21.01 32.04 6.91
C ASP A 10 19.83 31.23 6.34
N GLY A 11 20.09 29.96 6.04
CA GLY A 11 19.08 28.99 5.60
C GLY A 11 19.03 27.83 6.59
N ASP A 12 17.93 27.80 7.36
CA ASP A 12 17.51 26.82 8.36
C ASP A 12 17.96 25.36 8.09
N VAL A 13 18.77 24.84 9.01
CA VAL A 13 19.07 23.42 9.15
C VAL A 13 17.93 22.81 9.96
N LEU A 14 16.96 22.17 9.28
CA LEU A 14 15.97 21.33 9.95
C LEU A 14 16.68 20.12 10.57
N ALA A 15 16.71 20.13 11.90
CA ALA A 15 17.30 19.12 12.75
C ALA A 15 16.59 17.76 12.60
N ALA A 16 17.38 16.70 12.46
CA ALA A 16 16.93 15.33 12.66
C ALA A 16 16.59 15.10 14.15
N PRO A 17 15.48 14.40 14.49
CA PRO A 17 15.27 14.00 15.86
C PRO A 17 16.24 12.88 16.25
N THR A 18 16.85 13.13 17.41
CA THR A 18 17.85 12.30 18.07
C THR A 18 17.19 11.10 18.75
N SER A 19 17.89 9.96 18.68
CA SER A 19 17.63 8.69 19.35
C SER A 19 17.23 8.82 20.82
N ALA A 20 16.19 8.10 21.23
CA ALA A 20 15.90 7.79 22.63
C ALA A 20 15.90 6.28 22.83
N ALA A 21 16.97 5.79 23.48
CA ALA A 21 17.05 4.46 24.07
C ALA A 21 16.24 4.41 25.37
N ALA A 22 15.45 3.34 25.55
CA ALA A 22 14.98 2.85 26.86
C ALA A 22 14.85 1.33 26.75
N THR A 23 15.86 0.58 27.21
CA THR A 23 15.90 -0.08 28.54
C THR A 23 15.04 -1.33 28.61
N SER A 24 15.74 -2.47 28.62
CA SER A 24 15.27 -3.80 28.96
C SER A 24 14.57 -3.84 30.33
N ALA A 25 13.40 -4.48 30.38
CA ALA A 25 12.86 -5.06 31.59
C ALA A 25 12.31 -6.46 31.27
N GLU A 26 13.08 -7.44 31.71
CA GLU A 26 12.78 -8.87 31.73
C GLU A 26 11.80 -9.16 32.87
N ALA A 27 10.67 -9.81 32.58
CA ALA A 27 9.84 -10.47 33.58
C ALA A 27 9.13 -11.68 32.95
N ALA A 28 9.26 -12.80 33.64
CA ALA A 28 8.98 -14.14 33.17
C ALA A 28 7.51 -14.58 33.35
N SER A 29 7.19 -15.68 32.66
CA SER A 29 6.21 -16.71 33.01
C SER A 29 4.72 -16.38 32.89
N ALA A 30 4.02 -17.02 31.95
CA ALA A 30 3.26 -18.24 32.25
C ALA A 30 2.51 -18.77 31.01
N GLU A 31 2.79 -20.05 30.75
CA GLU A 31 2.08 -21.00 29.91
C GLU A 31 0.59 -21.13 30.30
N THR A 32 -0.36 -21.16 29.36
CA THR A 32 -1.67 -21.82 29.53
C THR A 32 -2.33 -22.19 28.19
N ALA A 33 -2.27 -23.50 27.90
CA ALA A 33 -3.29 -24.44 27.41
C ALA A 33 -4.34 -24.06 26.32
N ALA A 34 -4.21 -24.80 25.21
CA ALA A 34 -5.22 -25.59 24.50
C ALA A 34 -6.69 -25.51 24.95
N GLY A 35 -7.55 -25.03 24.05
CA GLY A 35 -9.01 -25.15 24.14
C GLY A 35 -9.51 -26.37 23.35
N THR A 36 -9.82 -27.44 24.07
CA THR A 36 -10.56 -28.62 23.57
C THR A 36 -12.03 -28.45 23.99
N VAL A 37 -12.96 -28.38 23.04
CA VAL A 37 -14.40 -28.27 23.34
C VAL A 37 -14.97 -29.69 23.49
N ALA A 38 -15.26 -30.09 24.72
CA ALA A 38 -16.05 -31.27 25.04
C ALA A 38 -17.45 -30.84 25.52
N ALA A 39 -18.48 -31.55 25.06
CA ALA A 39 -19.88 -31.32 25.39
C ALA A 39 -20.28 -32.11 26.64
N ASP A 40 -20.75 -31.39 27.66
CA ASP A 40 -21.39 -31.91 28.86
C ASP A 40 -22.89 -32.15 28.63
N ALA A 41 -23.38 -33.30 29.08
CA ALA A 41 -24.79 -33.52 29.36
C ALA A 41 -24.95 -34.65 30.41
N ASP A 42 -24.76 -34.28 31.68
CA ASP A 42 -25.23 -35.04 32.84
C ASP A 42 -26.73 -34.77 33.08
N ALA A 43 -27.49 -35.83 33.35
CA ALA A 43 -28.76 -35.76 34.06
C ALA A 43 -29.04 -37.10 34.75
N ASP A 44 -28.59 -37.20 36.00
CA ASP A 44 -29.08 -38.18 36.99
C ASP A 44 -30.00 -37.44 37.99
N GLY A 45 -31.10 -38.08 38.40
CA GLY A 45 -32.09 -37.41 39.24
C GLY A 45 -33.33 -38.23 39.60
N SER A 46 -33.15 -39.12 40.57
CA SER A 46 -34.09 -39.40 41.67
C SER A 46 -35.16 -40.51 41.53
N LEU A 47 -34.99 -41.48 42.43
CA LEU A 47 -35.88 -42.55 42.86
C LEU A 47 -37.12 -42.04 43.61
N ALA A 48 -38.27 -42.66 43.33
CA ALA A 48 -39.40 -42.75 44.27
C ALA A 48 -39.96 -44.18 44.27
N LEU A 49 -40.07 -44.77 45.47
CA LEU A 49 -40.52 -46.14 45.73
C LEU A 49 -42.05 -46.20 45.95
N GLN A 50 -42.70 -47.12 45.21
CA GLN A 50 -43.77 -48.09 45.62
C GLN A 50 -45.17 -47.58 46.09
N PRO A 51 -46.21 -48.45 46.21
CA PRO A 51 -46.73 -49.56 45.37
C PRO A 51 -48.29 -49.50 45.16
N ALA A 52 -48.87 -50.34 44.29
CA ALA A 52 -50.20 -50.98 44.51
C ALA A 52 -50.58 -51.99 43.41
N HIS A 53 -51.24 -53.06 43.85
CA HIS A 53 -51.91 -54.14 43.10
C HIS A 53 -52.94 -53.67 42.05
N GLY A 54 -53.12 -54.51 41.03
CA GLY A 54 -54.30 -54.55 40.19
C GLY A 54 -54.10 -55.44 38.96
N ASP A 55 -54.54 -56.70 39.06
CA ASP A 55 -54.85 -57.51 37.88
C ASP A 55 -55.93 -56.78 37.05
N ASP A 56 -55.67 -56.53 35.77
CA ASP A 56 -56.74 -56.46 34.77
C ASP A 56 -56.20 -56.78 33.37
N GLU A 57 -56.92 -57.70 32.76
CA GLU A 57 -56.72 -58.34 31.48
C GLU A 57 -57.18 -57.36 30.38
N GLY A 58 -56.26 -56.87 29.55
CA GLY A 58 -56.58 -55.88 28.53
C GLY A 58 -55.53 -55.79 27.45
N ASP A 59 -55.66 -56.68 26.47
CA ASP A 59 -54.97 -56.66 25.17
C ASP A 59 -55.02 -55.24 24.57
N GLN A 60 -53.86 -54.57 24.48
CA GLN A 60 -53.70 -53.30 23.78
C GLN A 60 -52.57 -53.39 22.75
N PRO A 61 -52.85 -53.10 21.47
CA PRO A 61 -51.87 -53.22 20.40
C PRO A 61 -50.81 -52.13 20.51
N VAL A 62 -49.56 -52.57 20.67
CA VAL A 62 -48.35 -51.74 20.63
C VAL A 62 -48.23 -50.93 19.32
N PRO A 63 -48.15 -49.58 19.34
CA PRO A 63 -47.95 -48.80 18.12
C PRO A 63 -46.47 -48.81 17.71
N ARG A 64 -46.01 -49.89 17.08
CA ARG A 64 -44.64 -50.06 16.54
C ARG A 64 -44.33 -49.23 15.28
N VAL A 65 -45.11 -48.19 15.02
CA VAL A 65 -45.06 -47.43 13.75
C VAL A 65 -44.21 -46.15 13.88
N LYS A 66 -44.12 -45.55 15.08
CA LYS A 66 -43.41 -44.27 15.30
C LYS A 66 -41.89 -44.38 15.20
N GLU A 67 -41.31 -45.52 15.57
CA GLU A 67 -39.85 -45.73 15.52
C GLU A 67 -39.33 -45.85 14.09
N ARG A 68 -40.06 -46.58 13.23
CA ARG A 68 -39.73 -46.71 11.81
C ARG A 68 -39.78 -45.37 11.07
N GLN A 69 -40.75 -44.51 11.41
CA GLN A 69 -40.85 -43.16 10.83
C GLN A 69 -39.68 -42.25 11.24
N ARG A 70 -39.18 -42.36 12.49
CA ARG A 70 -38.03 -41.57 12.96
C ARG A 70 -36.73 -41.94 12.22
N TRP A 71 -36.49 -43.23 12.00
CA TRP A 71 -35.32 -43.69 11.24
C TRP A 71 -35.36 -43.27 9.77
N ILE A 72 -36.53 -43.28 9.14
CA ILE A 72 -36.70 -42.79 7.76
C ILE A 72 -36.45 -41.27 7.71
N ALA A 73 -36.95 -40.50 8.68
CA ALA A 73 -36.71 -39.06 8.76
C ALA A 73 -35.21 -38.75 8.93
N LEU A 74 -34.52 -39.44 9.83
CA LEU A 74 -33.08 -39.30 10.04
C LEU A 74 -32.27 -39.67 8.79
N ALA A 75 -32.60 -40.78 8.14
CA ALA A 75 -31.97 -41.18 6.89
C ALA A 75 -32.21 -40.16 5.76
N SER A 76 -33.42 -39.60 5.67
CA SER A 76 -33.74 -38.57 4.68
C SER A 76 -32.98 -37.27 4.93
N LEU A 77 -32.84 -36.84 6.19
CA LEU A 77 -32.07 -35.66 6.57
C LEU A 77 -30.58 -35.86 6.20
N LEU A 78 -30.03 -37.03 6.52
CA LEU A 78 -28.65 -37.36 6.19
C LEU A 78 -28.43 -37.42 4.67
N ALA A 79 -29.38 -37.98 3.92
CA ALA A 79 -29.30 -37.98 2.46
C ALA A 79 -29.32 -36.55 1.88
N VAL A 80 -30.18 -35.67 2.41
CA VAL A 80 -30.23 -34.27 1.99
C VAL A 80 -28.95 -33.52 2.37
N SER A 81 -28.38 -33.76 3.56
CA SER A 81 -27.13 -33.12 3.95
C SER A 81 -25.95 -33.55 3.08
N VAL A 82 -25.89 -34.84 2.70
CA VAL A 82 -24.88 -35.35 1.77
C VAL A 82 -25.01 -34.69 0.40
N ILE A 83 -26.23 -34.56 -0.13
CA ILE A 83 -26.46 -33.87 -1.41
C ILE A 83 -26.04 -32.40 -1.32
N ALA A 84 -26.36 -31.72 -0.21
CA ALA A 84 -25.96 -30.34 0.00
C ALA A 84 -24.43 -30.18 0.04
N LEU A 85 -23.71 -31.08 0.71
CA LEU A 85 -22.25 -31.07 0.74
C LEU A 85 -21.65 -31.26 -0.65
N ILE A 86 -22.20 -32.17 -1.45
CA ILE A 86 -21.73 -32.37 -2.84
C ILE A 86 -21.97 -31.10 -3.67
N ALA A 87 -23.14 -30.47 -3.53
CA ALA A 87 -23.43 -29.22 -4.23
C ALA A 87 -22.46 -28.09 -3.84
N VAL A 88 -22.13 -27.97 -2.55
CA VAL A 88 -21.14 -27.00 -2.06
C VAL A 88 -19.75 -27.27 -2.63
N ILE A 89 -19.32 -28.54 -2.68
CA ILE A 89 -18.01 -28.92 -3.26
C ILE A 89 -17.93 -28.52 -4.74
N LEU A 90 -18.99 -28.82 -5.51
CA LEU A 90 -19.06 -28.44 -6.92
C LEU A 90 -19.05 -26.92 -7.11
N TYR A 91 -19.79 -26.18 -6.28
CA TYR A 91 -19.78 -24.72 -6.32
C TYR A 91 -18.41 -24.14 -5.98
N LEU A 92 -17.73 -24.66 -4.95
CA LEU A 92 -16.38 -24.21 -4.60
C LEU A 92 -15.39 -24.46 -5.73
N SER A 93 -15.51 -25.57 -6.47
CA SER A 93 -14.60 -25.83 -7.60
C SER A 93 -14.73 -24.79 -8.72
N ASP A 94 -15.96 -24.33 -9.01
CA ASP A 94 -16.19 -23.27 -10.00
C ASP A 94 -15.60 -21.94 -9.52
N VAL A 95 -15.84 -21.59 -8.26
CA VAL A 95 -15.27 -20.38 -7.66
C VAL A 95 -13.73 -20.43 -7.68
N VAL A 96 -13.11 -21.54 -7.30
CA VAL A 96 -11.65 -21.70 -7.32
C VAL A 96 -11.09 -21.50 -8.74
N SER A 97 -11.72 -22.08 -9.76
CA SER A 97 -11.26 -21.88 -11.15
C SER A 97 -11.35 -20.42 -11.60
N GLN A 98 -12.41 -19.70 -11.22
CA GLN A 98 -12.53 -18.26 -11.53
C GLN A 98 -11.46 -17.43 -10.80
N TRP A 99 -11.08 -17.82 -9.59
CA TRP A 99 -10.00 -17.15 -8.85
C TRP A 99 -8.62 -17.42 -9.48
N GLU A 100 -8.37 -18.64 -9.98
CA GLU A 100 -7.14 -18.98 -10.70
C GLU A 100 -7.01 -18.15 -11.98
N ASP A 101 -8.08 -18.07 -12.80
CA ASP A 101 -8.09 -17.26 -14.02
C ASP A 101 -7.81 -15.77 -13.73
N ARG A 102 -8.41 -15.23 -12.67
CA ARG A 102 -8.18 -13.83 -12.26
C ARG A 102 -6.77 -13.61 -11.70
N ALA A 103 -6.21 -14.59 -11.01
CA ALA A 103 -4.84 -14.51 -10.49
C ALA A 103 -3.82 -14.50 -11.65
N ASP A 104 -4.04 -15.31 -12.69
CA ASP A 104 -3.20 -15.33 -13.89
C ASP A 104 -3.30 -14.03 -14.69
N GLU A 105 -4.52 -13.50 -14.85
CA GLU A 105 -4.74 -12.20 -15.49
C GLU A 105 -4.02 -11.08 -14.74
N LEU A 106 -4.17 -11.03 -13.40
CA LEU A 106 -3.51 -10.03 -12.57
C LEU A 106 -1.99 -10.16 -12.60
N THR A 107 -1.47 -11.39 -12.63
CA THR A 107 -0.04 -11.66 -12.73
C THR A 107 0.51 -11.17 -14.08
N THR A 108 -0.22 -11.40 -15.17
CA THR A 108 0.15 -10.94 -16.52
C THR A 108 0.21 -9.42 -16.57
N VAL A 109 -0.83 -8.74 -16.04
CA VAL A 109 -0.87 -7.28 -15.96
C VAL A 109 0.29 -6.73 -15.14
N ASN A 110 0.60 -7.32 -13.98
CA ASN A 110 1.74 -6.88 -13.18
C ASN A 110 3.08 -7.00 -13.92
N TYR A 111 3.29 -8.09 -14.68
CA TYR A 111 4.51 -8.23 -15.50
C TYR A 111 4.58 -7.23 -16.64
N GLU A 112 3.45 -6.92 -17.28
CA GLU A 112 3.35 -5.91 -18.33
C GLU A 112 3.66 -4.51 -17.78
N LEU A 113 3.05 -4.13 -16.66
CA LEU A 113 3.34 -2.86 -15.99
C LEU A 113 4.81 -2.79 -15.53
N GLY A 114 5.36 -3.89 -15.03
CA GLY A 114 6.78 -3.97 -14.66
C GLY A 114 7.71 -3.74 -15.86
N ALA A 115 7.36 -4.27 -17.03
CA ALA A 115 8.10 -4.07 -18.26
C ALA A 115 7.99 -2.62 -18.76
N GLU A 116 6.79 -2.03 -18.76
CA GLU A 116 6.56 -0.62 -19.12
C GLU A 116 7.32 0.33 -18.19
N LEU A 117 7.32 0.06 -16.88
CA LEU A 117 8.06 0.87 -15.91
C LEU A 117 9.57 0.78 -16.12
N SER A 118 10.10 -0.38 -16.49
CA SER A 118 11.51 -0.55 -16.83
C SER A 118 11.88 0.25 -18.09
N ASP A 119 11.06 0.16 -19.15
CA ASP A 119 11.28 0.88 -20.41
C ASP A 119 11.18 2.41 -20.24
N ALA A 120 10.25 2.86 -19.39
CA ALA A 120 10.12 4.26 -19.02
C ALA A 120 11.37 4.76 -18.26
N GLN A 121 11.91 3.97 -17.33
CA GLN A 121 13.15 4.30 -16.62
C GLN A 121 14.35 4.37 -17.56
N ASP A 122 14.50 3.41 -18.47
CA ASP A 122 15.57 3.42 -19.49
C ASP A 122 15.46 4.65 -20.41
N THR A 123 14.23 5.02 -20.78
CA THR A 123 13.97 6.23 -21.57
C THR A 123 14.37 7.50 -20.82
N VAL A 124 14.01 7.61 -19.54
CA VAL A 124 14.40 8.74 -18.69
C VAL A 124 15.92 8.83 -18.54
N ALA A 125 16.59 7.69 -18.34
CA ALA A 125 18.06 7.64 -18.28
C ALA A 125 18.68 8.12 -19.59
N ALA A 126 18.19 7.64 -20.74
CA ALA A 126 18.69 8.04 -22.06
C ALA A 126 18.46 9.53 -22.36
N GLN A 127 17.31 10.10 -21.96
CA GLN A 127 17.04 11.53 -22.09
C GLN A 127 17.94 12.37 -21.20
N THR A 128 18.20 11.92 -19.97
CA THR A 128 19.13 12.58 -19.05
C THR A 128 20.54 12.65 -19.64
N ASP A 129 21.05 11.52 -20.15
CA ASP A 129 22.34 11.46 -20.84
C ASP A 129 22.40 12.43 -22.05
N GLN A 130 21.29 12.58 -22.77
CA GLN A 130 21.21 13.50 -23.90
C GLN A 130 21.25 14.97 -23.44
N ILE A 131 20.54 15.32 -22.36
CA ILE A 131 20.57 16.66 -21.76
C ILE A 131 21.99 17.00 -21.28
N ASP A 132 22.69 16.07 -20.65
CA ASP A 132 24.07 16.27 -20.20
C ASP A 132 25.02 16.55 -21.37
N ARG A 133 24.89 15.78 -22.47
CA ARG A 133 25.68 16.01 -23.69
C ARG A 133 25.37 17.37 -24.32
N LEU A 134 24.09 17.74 -24.42
CA LEU A 134 23.69 19.05 -24.96
C LEU A 134 24.17 20.19 -24.07
N THR A 135 24.16 20.01 -22.75
CA THR A 135 24.69 20.98 -21.78
C THR A 135 26.19 21.15 -21.94
N ALA A 136 26.95 20.06 -22.10
CA ALA A 136 28.39 20.11 -22.36
C ALA A 136 28.71 20.79 -23.71
N GLN A 137 27.93 20.50 -24.75
CA GLN A 137 28.05 21.16 -26.05
C GLN A 137 27.73 22.66 -25.96
N LEU A 138 26.70 23.02 -25.21
CA LEU A 138 26.30 24.42 -25.00
C LEU A 138 27.33 25.19 -24.17
N SER A 139 27.95 24.56 -23.17
CA SER A 139 29.10 25.15 -22.44
C SER A 139 30.27 25.40 -23.38
N THR A 140 30.63 24.40 -24.21
CA THR A 140 31.72 24.53 -25.19
C THR A 140 31.45 25.64 -26.21
N ALA A 141 30.20 25.75 -26.68
CA ALA A 141 29.78 26.82 -27.57
C ALA A 141 29.82 28.19 -26.89
N LYS A 142 29.37 28.29 -25.63
CA LYS A 142 29.48 29.52 -24.82
C LYS A 142 30.94 29.96 -24.63
N ASP A 143 31.85 29.03 -24.38
CA ASP A 143 33.28 29.33 -24.24
C ASP A 143 33.85 29.89 -25.54
N ARG A 144 33.56 29.24 -26.67
CA ARG A 144 33.94 29.72 -28.02
C ARG A 144 33.37 31.10 -28.33
N ILE A 145 32.08 31.33 -28.04
CA ILE A 145 31.43 32.63 -28.28
C ILE A 145 32.04 33.71 -27.37
N THR A 146 32.41 33.36 -26.14
CA THR A 146 33.08 34.29 -25.20
C THR A 146 34.50 34.62 -25.64
N GLU A 147 35.25 33.65 -26.17
CA GLU A 147 36.55 33.88 -26.82
C GLU A 147 36.40 34.85 -28.00
N LEU A 148 35.46 34.60 -28.93
CA LEU A 148 35.20 35.47 -30.09
C LEU A 148 34.65 36.86 -29.70
N ALA A 149 33.87 36.95 -28.63
CA ALA A 149 33.32 38.23 -28.15
C ALA A 149 34.38 39.06 -27.41
N ASN A 150 35.30 38.43 -26.68
CA ASN A 150 36.49 39.11 -26.15
C ASN A 150 37.36 39.66 -27.30
N GLU A 151 37.37 38.98 -28.44
CA GLU A 151 38.00 39.45 -29.68
C GLU A 151 37.19 40.57 -30.40
N THR A 152 35.91 40.75 -30.04
CA THR A 152 34.98 41.68 -30.70
C THR A 152 34.22 42.53 -29.66
N ALA A 153 34.91 43.48 -29.03
CA ALA A 153 34.40 44.35 -27.96
C ALA A 153 33.27 45.35 -28.34
N ASN A 154 32.45 45.05 -29.36
CA ASN A 154 31.35 45.91 -29.83
C ASN A 154 29.99 45.18 -29.99
N PHE A 155 29.81 43.97 -29.45
CA PHE A 155 28.55 43.20 -29.54
C PHE A 155 27.82 43.07 -28.18
N ASP A 156 27.44 44.20 -27.59
CA ASP A 156 26.84 44.25 -26.23
C ASP A 156 25.32 43.96 -26.23
N ASP A 157 24.57 44.37 -27.27
CA ASP A 157 23.09 44.30 -27.25
C ASP A 157 22.51 42.88 -27.48
N ASP A 158 23.12 42.04 -28.32
CA ASP A 158 22.59 40.69 -28.62
C ASP A 158 22.78 39.69 -27.45
N ARG A 159 23.72 39.98 -26.53
CA ARG A 159 24.01 39.15 -25.35
C ARG A 159 22.92 39.26 -24.28
N ALA A 160 22.36 40.45 -24.07
CA ALA A 160 21.33 40.69 -23.07
C ALA A 160 20.05 39.90 -23.38
N TYR A 161 19.65 39.87 -24.66
CA TYR A 161 18.46 39.12 -25.11
C TYR A 161 18.63 37.61 -24.94
N THR A 162 19.81 37.08 -25.28
CA THR A 162 20.10 35.64 -25.17
C THR A 162 20.19 35.19 -23.70
N ALA A 163 20.76 36.02 -22.82
CA ALA A 163 20.83 35.74 -21.39
C ALA A 163 19.42 35.63 -20.76
N GLN A 164 18.50 36.51 -21.15
CA GLN A 164 17.14 36.51 -20.62
C GLN A 164 16.35 35.24 -20.98
N GLN A 165 16.54 34.69 -22.19
CA GLN A 165 15.89 33.44 -22.58
C GLN A 165 16.44 32.23 -21.83
N ILE A 166 17.76 32.20 -21.58
CA ILE A 166 18.39 31.11 -20.81
C ILE A 166 17.91 31.13 -19.36
N GLU A 167 17.79 32.31 -18.74
CA GLU A 167 17.26 32.47 -17.39
C GLU A 167 15.82 31.96 -17.27
N MET A 168 15.00 32.21 -18.30
CA MET A 168 13.63 31.72 -18.34
C MET A 168 13.59 30.18 -18.45
N LEU A 169 14.41 29.59 -19.31
CA LEU A 169 14.51 28.13 -19.47
C LEU A 169 15.05 27.44 -18.20
N SER A 170 16.06 28.01 -17.56
CA SER A 170 16.60 27.47 -16.30
C SER A 170 15.58 27.53 -15.17
N GLY A 171 14.75 28.58 -15.14
CA GLY A 171 13.61 28.70 -14.23
C GLY A 171 12.64 27.52 -14.39
N TYR A 172 12.17 27.25 -15.61
CA TYR A 172 11.25 26.12 -15.87
C TYR A 172 11.86 24.76 -15.52
N ALA A 173 13.14 24.55 -15.85
CA ALA A 173 13.84 23.30 -15.52
C ALA A 173 13.98 23.11 -14.00
N SER A 174 14.29 24.18 -13.26
CA SER A 174 14.38 24.16 -11.80
C SER A 174 13.03 23.87 -11.15
N THR A 175 11.95 24.51 -11.61
CA THR A 175 10.59 24.26 -11.13
C THR A 175 10.16 22.81 -11.44
N GLY A 176 10.42 22.32 -12.65
CA GLY A 176 10.14 20.94 -13.03
C GLY A 176 10.88 19.92 -12.16
N ALA A 177 12.17 20.17 -11.87
CA ALA A 177 12.96 19.33 -10.96
C ALA A 177 12.41 19.34 -9.52
N SER A 178 11.93 20.50 -9.05
CA SER A 178 11.29 20.61 -7.73
C SER A 178 9.99 19.81 -7.65
N VAL A 179 9.14 19.87 -8.68
CA VAL A 179 7.91 19.05 -8.76
C VAL A 179 8.24 17.56 -8.78
N ALA A 180 9.22 17.15 -9.60
CA ALA A 180 9.65 15.76 -9.66
C ALA A 180 10.14 15.27 -8.28
N ASN A 181 10.96 16.05 -7.58
CA ASN A 181 11.44 15.71 -6.25
C ASN A 181 10.30 15.60 -5.22
N ALA A 182 9.31 16.49 -5.27
CA ALA A 182 8.14 16.44 -4.40
C ALA A 182 7.29 15.18 -4.63
N LEU A 183 7.12 14.78 -5.90
CA LEU A 183 6.42 13.54 -6.25
C LEU A 183 7.19 12.30 -5.81
N THR A 184 8.50 12.27 -5.99
CA THR A 184 9.36 11.18 -5.49
C THR A 184 9.21 11.01 -3.98
N ARG A 185 9.27 12.11 -3.21
CA ARG A 185 9.09 12.05 -1.75
C ARG A 185 7.70 11.56 -1.33
N CYS A 186 6.65 11.88 -2.10
CA CYS A 186 5.31 11.35 -1.85
C CYS A 186 5.29 9.82 -2.02
N LEU A 187 5.86 9.30 -3.12
CA LEU A 187 5.94 7.87 -3.38
C LEU A 187 6.76 7.14 -2.29
N GLU A 188 7.93 7.68 -1.91
CA GLU A 188 8.76 7.12 -0.84
C GLU A 188 8.00 7.07 0.51
N ALA A 189 7.19 8.08 0.81
CA ALA A 189 6.38 8.13 2.02
C ALA A 189 5.20 7.14 1.99
N GLU A 190 4.57 6.93 0.83
CA GLU A 190 3.55 5.89 0.66
C GLU A 190 4.14 4.48 0.79
N ASP A 191 5.32 4.21 0.23
CA ASP A 191 6.01 2.93 0.39
C ASP A 191 6.33 2.64 1.87
N GLN A 192 6.79 3.66 2.60
CA GLN A 192 7.04 3.52 4.03
C GLN A 192 5.76 3.29 4.84
N LEU A 193 4.62 3.87 4.43
CA LEU A 193 3.32 3.60 5.03
C LEU A 193 2.91 2.13 4.82
N VAL A 194 3.17 1.54 3.65
CA VAL A 194 2.93 0.12 3.41
C VAL A 194 3.72 -0.74 4.40
N VAL A 195 5.00 -0.44 4.62
CA VAL A 195 5.84 -1.17 5.61
C VAL A 195 5.26 -1.08 7.01
N TYR A 196 4.72 0.08 7.42
CA TYR A 196 4.06 0.22 8.72
C TYR A 196 2.79 -0.64 8.82
N LEU A 197 2.00 -0.70 7.76
CA LEU A 197 0.76 -1.49 7.72
C LEU A 197 1.00 -3.01 7.68
N GLU A 198 2.13 -3.47 7.15
CA GLU A 198 2.53 -4.89 7.17
C GLU A 198 2.94 -5.39 8.56
N SER A 199 3.28 -4.48 9.48
CA SER A 199 3.76 -4.81 10.84
C SER A 199 2.92 -4.12 11.94
N PRO A 200 1.59 -4.34 12.00
CA PRO A 200 0.69 -3.59 12.87
C PRO A 200 0.97 -3.78 14.37
N ASP A 201 1.56 -4.93 14.77
CA ASP A 201 1.89 -5.22 16.17
C ASP A 201 3.13 -4.44 16.66
N GLN A 202 3.90 -3.83 15.76
CA GLN A 202 5.13 -3.09 16.09
C GLN A 202 4.93 -1.57 16.25
N TYR A 203 3.76 -1.05 15.88
CA TYR A 203 3.51 0.40 15.84
C TYR A 203 2.21 0.77 16.56
N ASP A 204 2.18 1.95 17.20
CA ASP A 204 0.96 2.45 17.82
C ASP A 204 -0.03 2.98 16.77
N ALA A 205 -1.32 2.69 16.95
CA ALA A 205 -2.35 3.08 15.99
C ALA A 205 -2.47 4.61 15.82
N ALA A 206 -2.20 5.40 16.86
CA ALA A 206 -2.20 6.86 16.77
C ALA A 206 -0.98 7.39 16.00
N GLU A 207 0.17 6.73 16.12
CA GLU A 207 1.39 7.08 15.37
C GLU A 207 1.22 6.79 13.87
N VAL A 208 0.65 5.64 13.52
CA VAL A 208 0.34 5.30 12.12
C VAL A 208 -0.66 6.29 11.53
N ALA A 209 -1.69 6.68 12.28
CA ALA A 209 -2.68 7.67 11.82
C ALA A 209 -2.05 9.06 11.60
N ALA A 210 -1.15 9.48 12.49
CA ALA A 210 -0.41 10.74 12.33
C ALA A 210 0.53 10.70 11.12
N TYR A 211 1.20 9.58 10.89
CA TYR A 211 2.03 9.38 9.71
C TYR A 211 1.20 9.40 8.42
N GLN A 212 0.06 8.71 8.38
CA GLN A 212 -0.85 8.74 7.23
C GLN A 212 -1.30 10.17 6.87
N GLN A 213 -1.55 11.00 7.89
CA GLN A 213 -1.88 12.41 7.67
C GLN A 213 -0.71 13.18 7.05
N SER A 214 0.53 12.98 7.54
CA SER A 214 1.70 13.68 6.99
C SER A 214 2.00 13.25 5.55
N VAL A 215 1.83 11.97 5.20
CA VAL A 215 1.93 11.49 3.82
C VAL A 215 0.88 12.16 2.94
N THR A 216 -0.37 12.25 3.41
CA THR A 216 -1.47 12.88 2.66
C THR A 216 -1.18 14.35 2.39
N GLU A 217 -0.69 15.10 3.38
CA GLU A 217 -0.33 16.50 3.23
C GLU A 217 0.83 16.68 2.23
N LEU A 218 1.87 15.85 2.32
CA LEU A 218 3.02 15.89 1.43
C LEU A 218 2.62 15.57 -0.03
N CYS A 219 1.81 14.55 -0.24
CA CYS A 219 1.29 14.17 -1.56
C CYS A 219 0.34 15.23 -2.14
N THR A 220 -0.45 15.91 -1.31
CA THR A 220 -1.29 17.02 -1.74
C THR A 220 -0.43 18.20 -2.21
N ALA A 221 0.58 18.59 -1.43
CA ALA A 221 1.51 19.65 -1.80
C ALA A 221 2.28 19.36 -3.11
N ALA A 222 2.64 18.09 -3.34
CA ALA A 222 3.27 17.66 -4.59
C ALA A 222 2.33 17.81 -5.79
N LYS A 223 1.05 17.42 -5.64
CA LYS A 223 0.02 17.59 -6.68
C LYS A 223 -0.27 19.07 -6.98
N ASP A 224 -0.31 19.91 -5.95
CA ASP A 224 -0.51 21.35 -6.10
C ASP A 224 0.66 21.99 -6.87
N SER A 225 1.90 21.64 -6.52
CA SER A 225 3.11 22.08 -7.23
C SER A 225 3.09 21.68 -8.70
N ASN A 226 2.65 20.44 -9.02
CA ASN A 226 2.51 19.99 -10.41
C ASN A 226 1.42 20.79 -11.16
N THR A 227 0.30 21.08 -10.49
CA THR A 227 -0.78 21.88 -11.07
C THR A 227 -0.32 23.30 -11.37
N GLU A 228 0.46 23.90 -10.47
CA GLU A 228 1.05 25.22 -10.67
C GLU A 228 2.06 25.23 -11.82
N PHE A 229 2.92 24.22 -11.91
CA PHE A 229 3.84 24.05 -13.04
C PHE A 229 3.10 23.91 -14.37
N GLN A 230 2.02 23.12 -14.42
CA GLN A 230 1.19 23.02 -15.63
C GLN A 230 0.53 24.35 -16.02
N LYS A 231 0.13 25.17 -15.05
CA LYS A 231 -0.39 26.53 -15.34
C LYS A 231 0.70 27.41 -15.94
N LEU A 232 1.93 27.33 -15.44
CA LEU A 232 3.08 28.06 -15.98
C LEU A 232 3.42 27.65 -17.41
N LEU A 233 3.26 26.37 -17.77
CA LEU A 233 3.51 25.89 -19.13
C LEU A 233 2.42 26.26 -20.15
N ASN A 234 1.19 26.48 -19.69
CA ASN A 234 0.02 26.73 -20.54
C ASN A 234 -0.43 28.20 -20.56
N GLY A 235 0.19 29.07 -19.76
CA GLY A 235 -0.12 30.50 -19.66
C GLY A 235 0.86 31.36 -20.45
#